data_AF-A0A2E1RSF2-F1
#
_entry.id   AF-A0A2E1RSF2-F1
#
_cell.length_a   1.000
_cell.length_b   1.000
_cell.length_c   1.000
_cell.angle_alpha   90.00
_cell.angle_beta   90.00
_cell.angle_gamma   90.00
#
_symmetry.space_group_name_H-M   'P 1'
#
loop_
_entity.id
_entity.type
_entity.pdbx_description
1 polymer ?
#
loop_
_entity_poly.entity_id
_entity_poly.type
_entity_poly.pdbx_seq_one_letter_code
_entity_poly.pdbx_strand_id
1 'polypeptide(L)'
;MKQLFLIFAAVQLILFLTLSQLGATQIPVLETKGDVYKTEGANDPLIYDSTVGNKKCIMLYADFSDAVMKVDTKERAKSVLGNGIFKKLFHEQSYGKMTLEIEHVHGWRRLSKVASKYSSRTTDSHRELFIEIFDLYPKIDFLAYDYIMVNMPRIGNTAFGERDELAIPYKGKKINVALNISSASPYVLAHETAHLMGLPDLYTYGGVEGPKNPAGPWDIMSSAGRASGFLGWHRHKFDWLDEDRKTYITSGTHRLKITSLNSSSGVSMIVIPVDDPDKPSKVFVIEISQPLRSKGKIHDFVGVLVYSVDAKLATGRNPVLVYPKEDLIKAPFLQGDKFNHAEAPMSMKVLKKNEDGSYTIEVKVK
;
A
#
# COMPACT_ATOMS: atom_id res chain seq x y z
N MET A 1 -2.82 13.10 -82.75
CA MET A 1 -1.78 12.85 -81.73
C MET A 1 -2.15 13.61 -80.48
N LYS A 2 -1.90 13.01 -79.32
CA LYS A 2 -2.62 13.13 -78.05
C LYS A 2 -2.56 14.51 -77.36
N GLN A 3 -3.70 15.02 -76.90
CA GLN A 3 -3.79 16.04 -75.85
C GLN A 3 -3.62 15.36 -74.48
N LEU A 4 -2.75 15.92 -73.63
CA LEU A 4 -2.45 15.42 -72.30
C LEU A 4 -3.15 16.32 -71.28
N PHE A 5 -4.20 15.81 -70.63
CA PHE A 5 -4.82 16.41 -69.45
C PHE A 5 -3.95 16.11 -68.22
N LEU A 6 -3.47 17.15 -67.54
CA LEU A 6 -2.93 17.01 -66.17
C LEU A 6 -4.10 17.07 -65.18
N ILE A 7 -4.33 15.97 -64.46
CA ILE A 7 -5.22 15.92 -63.30
C ILE A 7 -4.38 16.23 -62.06
N PHE A 8 -4.68 17.33 -61.37
CA PHE A 8 -4.16 17.59 -60.02
C PHE A 8 -4.97 16.77 -59.01
N ALA A 9 -4.36 15.72 -58.44
CA ALA A 9 -4.90 15.04 -57.27
C ALA A 9 -4.46 15.79 -56.01
N ALA A 10 -5.40 16.40 -55.29
CA ALA A 10 -5.17 16.97 -53.98
C ALA A 10 -5.04 15.84 -52.95
N VAL A 11 -3.82 15.57 -52.49
CA VAL A 11 -3.55 14.65 -51.38
C VAL A 11 -3.79 15.42 -50.08
N GLN A 12 -4.86 15.08 -49.38
CA GLN A 12 -5.17 15.62 -48.06
C GLN A 12 -4.30 14.89 -47.03
N LEU A 13 -3.20 15.54 -46.64
CA LEU A 13 -2.26 15.03 -45.65
C LEU A 13 -2.94 15.07 -44.27
N ILE A 14 -3.47 13.94 -43.81
CA ILE A 14 -3.93 13.78 -42.42
C ILE A 14 -2.68 13.67 -41.56
N LEU A 15 -2.35 14.76 -40.87
CA LEU A 15 -1.25 14.81 -39.92
C LEU A 15 -1.65 13.97 -38.69
N PHE A 16 -1.19 12.71 -38.63
CA PHE A 16 -1.14 11.98 -37.37
C PHE A 16 -0.05 12.63 -36.52
N LEU A 17 -0.44 13.47 -35.57
CA LEU A 17 0.41 13.85 -34.45
C LEU A 17 0.75 12.57 -33.69
N THR A 18 1.90 11.99 -33.99
CA THR A 18 2.58 11.12 -33.05
C THR A 18 2.80 11.95 -31.79
N LEU A 19 2.37 11.44 -30.63
CA LEU A 19 2.71 12.06 -29.35
C LEU A 19 4.24 12.15 -29.27
N SER A 20 4.78 13.32 -29.55
CA SER A 20 6.06 13.74 -29.05
C SER A 20 6.01 13.56 -27.54
N GLN A 21 6.96 12.80 -27.02
CA GLN A 21 7.30 12.64 -25.61
C GLN A 21 6.73 13.79 -24.76
N LEU A 22 5.56 13.60 -24.13
CA LEU A 22 5.40 14.16 -22.80
C LEU A 22 6.53 13.50 -22.03
N GLY A 23 7.59 14.25 -21.74
CA GLY A 23 8.57 13.80 -20.75
C GLY A 23 7.73 13.37 -19.55
N ALA A 24 7.83 12.10 -19.17
CA ALA A 24 7.08 11.60 -18.03
C ALA A 24 7.54 12.44 -16.84
N THR A 25 6.74 13.42 -16.45
CA THR A 25 7.02 14.20 -15.26
C THR A 25 6.92 13.21 -14.11
N GLN A 26 8.05 12.92 -13.50
CA GLN A 26 8.11 12.05 -12.34
C GLN A 26 7.15 12.60 -11.28
N ILE A 27 6.40 11.72 -10.62
CA ILE A 27 5.55 12.13 -9.51
C ILE A 27 6.46 12.69 -8.41
N PRO A 28 6.32 13.97 -8.01
CA PRO A 28 7.15 14.51 -6.95
C PRO A 28 6.86 13.81 -5.62
N VAL A 29 7.87 13.78 -4.75
CA VAL A 29 7.67 13.35 -3.35
C VAL A 29 6.66 14.29 -2.69
N LEU A 30 5.69 13.72 -1.97
CA LEU A 30 4.70 14.55 -1.30
C LEU A 30 5.29 15.26 -0.08
N GLU A 31 5.04 16.56 0.02
CA GLU A 31 5.44 17.41 1.15
C GLU A 31 4.56 17.14 2.37
N THR A 32 5.17 16.67 3.45
CA THR A 32 4.49 16.38 4.73
C THR A 32 4.19 17.64 5.55
N LYS A 33 4.87 18.75 5.24
CA LYS A 33 4.84 20.01 6.00
C LYS A 33 5.15 19.82 7.49
N GLY A 34 6.14 18.98 7.80
CA GLY A 34 6.62 18.70 9.15
C GLY A 34 7.00 17.24 9.34
N ASP A 35 7.32 16.87 10.59
CA ASP A 35 7.54 15.47 10.96
C ASP A 35 6.17 14.80 11.21
N VAL A 36 5.73 14.01 10.22
CA VAL A 36 4.43 13.33 10.24
C VAL A 36 4.66 11.84 10.40
N TYR A 37 4.31 11.31 11.57
CA TYR A 37 4.48 9.90 11.89
C TYR A 37 3.68 9.00 10.94
N LYS A 38 4.39 8.09 10.25
CA LYS A 38 3.82 7.17 9.23
C LYS A 38 2.89 7.94 8.28
N THR A 39 3.46 8.77 7.43
CA THR A 39 2.75 9.57 6.42
C THR A 39 2.55 8.79 5.10
N GLU A 40 1.73 9.30 4.19
CA GLU A 40 1.70 8.89 2.77
C GLU A 40 2.79 9.53 1.89
N GLY A 41 3.56 10.48 2.43
CA GLY A 41 4.76 11.03 1.79
C GLY A 41 5.95 10.05 1.82
N ALA A 42 7.17 10.58 1.68
CA ALA A 42 8.37 9.76 1.78
C ALA A 42 8.46 9.04 3.14
N ASN A 43 8.93 7.80 3.11
CA ASN A 43 9.27 7.09 4.32
C ASN A 43 10.45 7.78 5.02
N ASP A 44 10.43 7.74 6.34
CA ASP A 44 11.56 8.18 7.14
C ASP A 44 12.72 7.16 7.04
N PRO A 45 13.85 7.52 6.42
CA PRO A 45 14.98 6.62 6.23
C PRO A 45 15.71 6.28 7.55
N LEU A 46 15.42 6.98 8.65
CA LEU A 46 15.97 6.65 9.97
C LEU A 46 15.22 5.51 10.65
N ILE A 47 14.02 5.15 10.16
CA ILE A 47 13.20 4.05 10.66
C ILE A 47 13.14 2.91 9.64
N TYR A 48 12.89 3.24 8.38
CA TYR A 48 12.52 2.28 7.34
C TYR A 48 13.61 2.15 6.28
N ASP A 49 14.03 0.91 6.06
CA ASP A 49 14.91 0.56 4.95
C ASP A 49 14.14 0.44 3.62
N SER A 50 14.89 0.28 2.53
CA SER A 50 14.33 0.01 1.21
C SER A 50 13.32 -1.15 1.21
N THR A 51 12.27 -1.06 0.40
CA THR A 51 11.20 -2.06 0.25
C THR A 51 11.38 -2.98 -0.95
N VAL A 52 12.51 -2.87 -1.65
CA VAL A 52 12.89 -3.72 -2.80
C VAL A 52 14.06 -4.64 -2.47
N GLY A 53 14.19 -5.71 -3.24
CA GLY A 53 15.18 -6.76 -3.06
C GLY A 53 14.68 -7.93 -2.20
N ASN A 54 15.61 -8.81 -1.84
CA ASN A 54 15.32 -9.92 -0.94
C ASN A 54 15.37 -9.45 0.51
N LYS A 55 14.26 -9.61 1.24
CA LYS A 55 14.13 -9.26 2.65
C LYS A 55 14.21 -10.51 3.50
N LYS A 56 15.18 -10.52 4.41
CA LYS A 56 15.35 -11.55 5.43
C LYS A 56 14.43 -11.24 6.60
N CYS A 57 13.57 -12.19 6.90
CA CYS A 57 12.63 -12.12 8.00
C CYS A 57 12.90 -13.25 8.97
N ILE A 58 12.61 -13.01 10.24
CA ILE A 58 12.58 -14.06 11.25
C ILE A 58 11.20 -14.14 11.90
N MET A 59 10.67 -15.36 12.01
CA MET A 59 9.41 -15.66 12.69
C MET A 59 9.70 -16.42 14.00
N LEU A 60 9.40 -15.75 15.11
CA LEU A 60 9.51 -16.26 16.47
C LEU A 60 8.14 -16.65 17.03
N TYR A 61 8.14 -17.45 18.10
CA TYR A 61 6.92 -17.93 18.75
C TYR A 61 7.00 -17.69 20.26
N ALA A 62 6.24 -16.73 20.76
CA ALA A 62 6.22 -16.40 22.17
C ALA A 62 4.81 -16.54 22.76
N ASP A 63 4.71 -16.91 24.03
CA ASP A 63 3.44 -16.98 24.75
C ASP A 63 3.58 -16.45 26.18
N PHE A 64 2.46 -16.27 26.87
CA PHE A 64 2.41 -15.68 28.21
C PHE A 64 2.28 -16.74 29.31
N SER A 65 2.62 -16.38 30.55
CA SER A 65 2.55 -17.30 31.69
C SER A 65 1.16 -17.86 31.96
N ASP A 66 0.10 -17.13 31.61
CA ASP A 66 -1.31 -17.51 31.70
C ASP A 66 -1.96 -17.92 30.36
N ALA A 67 -1.20 -17.93 29.26
CA ALA A 67 -1.71 -18.16 27.91
C ALA A 67 -0.83 -19.16 27.14
N VAL A 68 -0.63 -20.34 27.73
CA VAL A 68 0.23 -21.39 27.18
C VAL A 68 -0.28 -21.91 25.84
N MET A 69 0.53 -21.78 24.81
CA MET A 69 0.20 -22.28 23.48
C MET A 69 0.57 -23.76 23.36
N LYS A 70 -0.42 -24.57 22.93
CA LYS A 70 -0.25 -26.03 22.74
C LYS A 70 -0.13 -26.46 21.28
N VAL A 71 -0.51 -25.58 20.35
CA VAL A 71 -0.39 -25.84 18.91
C VAL A 71 1.08 -25.94 18.52
N ASP A 72 1.42 -26.87 17.64
CA ASP A 72 2.76 -26.97 17.10
C ASP A 72 3.12 -25.69 16.30
N THR A 73 4.33 -25.20 16.49
CA THR A 73 4.75 -23.94 15.85
C THR A 73 4.90 -24.05 14.33
N LYS A 74 5.13 -25.25 13.76
CA LYS A 74 5.15 -25.46 12.30
C LYS A 74 3.75 -25.42 11.73
N GLU A 75 2.78 -26.01 12.41
CA GLU A 75 1.36 -25.88 12.03
C GLU A 75 0.89 -24.43 12.12
N ARG A 76 1.29 -23.74 13.20
CA ARG A 76 1.00 -22.31 13.37
C ARG A 76 1.64 -21.47 12.26
N ALA A 77 2.88 -21.76 11.88
CA ALA A 77 3.58 -21.10 10.77
C ALA A 77 2.77 -21.20 9.46
N LYS A 78 2.36 -22.41 9.09
CA LYS A 78 1.56 -22.66 7.88
C LYS A 78 0.27 -21.85 7.87
N SER A 79 -0.41 -21.81 9.01
CA SER A 79 -1.65 -21.05 9.18
C SER A 79 -1.43 -19.54 9.02
N VAL A 80 -0.47 -18.97 9.75
CA VAL A 80 -0.17 -17.53 9.75
C VAL A 80 0.30 -17.04 8.37
N LEU A 81 1.12 -17.84 7.68
CA LEU A 81 1.59 -17.53 6.32
C LEU A 81 0.55 -17.86 5.24
N GLY A 82 -0.58 -18.45 5.62
CA GLY A 82 -1.64 -18.87 4.70
C GLY A 82 -1.15 -19.82 3.61
N ASN A 83 -0.32 -20.81 3.96
CA ASN A 83 0.28 -21.75 2.99
C ASN A 83 0.98 -21.06 1.80
N GLY A 84 1.67 -19.95 2.05
CA GLY A 84 2.42 -19.20 1.03
C GLY A 84 1.70 -17.99 0.45
N ILE A 85 0.41 -17.79 0.76
CA ILE A 85 -0.35 -16.60 0.35
C ILE A 85 0.37 -15.31 0.73
N PHE A 86 0.93 -15.24 1.94
CA PHE A 86 1.66 -14.06 2.42
C PHE A 86 2.83 -13.68 1.51
N LYS A 87 3.72 -14.64 1.21
CA LYS A 87 4.88 -14.40 0.33
C LYS A 87 4.47 -14.10 -1.11
N LYS A 88 3.48 -14.85 -1.62
CA LYS A 88 2.94 -14.67 -2.97
C LYS A 88 2.36 -13.27 -3.15
N LEU A 89 1.63 -12.76 -2.16
CA LEU A 89 1.06 -11.43 -2.17
C LEU A 89 2.13 -10.35 -2.39
N PHE A 90 3.20 -10.33 -1.59
CA PHE A 90 4.27 -9.34 -1.77
C PHE A 90 5.00 -9.52 -3.09
N HIS A 91 5.28 -10.76 -3.49
CA HIS A 91 5.94 -11.03 -4.77
C HIS A 91 5.13 -10.53 -5.97
N GLU A 92 3.83 -10.82 -6.02
CA GLU A 92 2.95 -10.42 -7.12
C GLU A 92 2.69 -8.91 -7.13
N GLN A 93 2.44 -8.31 -5.96
CA GLN A 93 2.15 -6.89 -5.87
C GLN A 93 3.38 -5.99 -6.07
N SER A 94 4.57 -6.54 -5.83
CA SER A 94 5.84 -5.87 -6.11
C SER A 94 6.34 -6.10 -7.53
N TYR A 95 5.60 -6.83 -8.38
CA TYR A 95 6.05 -7.21 -9.73
C TYR A 95 7.38 -7.97 -9.72
N GLY A 96 7.61 -8.77 -8.66
CA GLY A 96 8.85 -9.50 -8.45
C GLY A 96 10.02 -8.68 -7.88
N LYS A 97 9.85 -7.37 -7.66
CA LYS A 97 10.90 -6.51 -7.08
C LYS A 97 11.19 -6.78 -5.62
N MET A 98 10.29 -7.45 -4.91
CA MET A 98 10.46 -7.84 -3.52
C MET A 98 10.26 -9.35 -3.35
N THR A 99 11.15 -9.98 -2.58
CA THR A 99 10.99 -11.35 -2.09
C THR A 99 11.18 -11.39 -0.58
N LEU A 100 10.52 -12.36 0.06
CA LEU A 100 10.60 -12.57 1.51
C LEU A 100 11.21 -13.94 1.79
N GLU A 101 12.33 -13.96 2.49
CA GLU A 101 12.97 -15.15 3.04
C GLU A 101 12.65 -15.21 4.53
N ILE A 102 11.86 -16.18 4.97
CA ILE A 102 11.39 -16.25 6.36
C ILE A 102 12.06 -17.44 7.05
N GLU A 103 12.98 -17.13 7.96
CA GLU A 103 13.53 -18.10 8.89
C GLU A 103 12.56 -18.32 10.05
N HIS A 104 12.33 -19.57 10.44
CA HIS A 104 11.44 -19.92 11.55
C HIS A 104 12.23 -20.49 12.72
N VAL A 105 12.07 -19.90 13.90
CA VAL A 105 12.65 -20.43 15.15
C VAL A 105 11.57 -21.12 15.96
N HIS A 106 11.39 -22.41 15.70
CA HIS A 106 10.32 -23.21 16.27
C HIS A 106 10.43 -23.47 17.78
N GLY A 107 9.26 -23.75 18.37
CA GLY A 107 9.06 -24.00 19.79
C GLY A 107 8.74 -22.71 20.55
N TRP A 108 7.65 -22.73 21.33
CA TRP A 108 7.22 -21.59 22.13
C TRP A 108 8.27 -21.18 23.16
N ARG A 109 8.46 -19.88 23.33
CA ARG A 109 9.21 -19.29 24.44
C ARG A 109 8.28 -18.48 25.32
N ARG A 110 8.47 -18.63 26.63
CA ARG A 110 7.53 -18.12 27.61
C ARG A 110 7.99 -16.79 28.18
N LEU A 111 7.17 -15.76 28.02
CA LEU A 111 7.31 -14.49 28.74
C LEU A 111 7.02 -14.67 30.24
N SER A 112 7.68 -13.87 31.06
CA SER A 112 7.66 -13.95 32.52
C SER A 112 6.33 -13.55 33.14
N LYS A 113 5.60 -12.60 32.54
CA LYS A 113 4.34 -12.07 33.09
C LYS A 113 3.13 -12.61 32.33
N VAL A 114 1.96 -12.39 32.93
CA VAL A 114 0.66 -12.67 32.31
C VAL A 114 0.36 -11.67 31.20
N ALA A 115 -0.49 -12.04 30.23
CA ALA A 115 -0.79 -11.23 29.06
C ALA A 115 -1.22 -9.78 29.40
N SER A 116 -2.02 -9.60 30.46
CA SER A 116 -2.54 -8.29 30.88
C SER A 116 -1.50 -7.32 31.44
N LYS A 117 -0.26 -7.77 31.64
CA LYS A 117 0.87 -6.94 32.06
C LYS A 117 1.72 -6.43 30.89
N TYR A 118 1.42 -6.85 29.67
CA TYR A 118 2.03 -6.35 28.45
C TYR A 118 1.02 -5.54 27.64
N SER A 119 1.52 -4.63 26.81
CA SER A 119 0.73 -3.80 25.91
C SER A 119 1.57 -3.45 24.69
N SER A 120 0.92 -3.35 23.53
CA SER A 120 1.52 -2.79 22.30
C SER A 120 0.96 -1.39 21.97
N ARG A 121 0.17 -0.79 22.87
CA ARG A 121 -0.56 0.47 22.63
C ARG A 121 0.27 1.73 22.81
N THR A 122 1.39 1.64 23.53
CA THR A 122 2.33 2.74 23.72
C THR A 122 3.71 2.27 23.29
N THR A 123 4.53 3.19 22.80
CA THR A 123 5.91 2.91 22.37
C THR A 123 6.71 2.23 23.47
N ASP A 124 6.67 2.74 24.71
CA ASP A 124 7.41 2.15 25.83
C ASP A 124 6.98 0.73 26.16
N SER A 125 5.67 0.47 26.28
CA SER A 125 5.18 -0.87 26.61
C SER A 125 5.47 -1.89 25.49
N HIS A 126 5.40 -1.45 24.24
CA HIS A 126 5.72 -2.28 23.08
C HIS A 126 7.22 -2.58 23.00
N ARG A 127 8.06 -1.59 23.30
CA ARG A 127 9.51 -1.74 23.39
C ARG A 127 9.93 -2.70 24.50
N GLU A 128 9.38 -2.56 25.69
CA GLU A 128 9.65 -3.47 26.83
C GLU A 128 9.29 -4.91 26.49
N LEU A 129 8.17 -5.13 25.78
CA LEU A 129 7.79 -6.45 25.29
C LEU A 129 8.87 -7.05 24.38
N PHE A 130 9.39 -6.29 23.40
CA PHE A 130 10.42 -6.80 22.50
C PHE A 130 11.77 -7.02 23.16
N ILE A 131 12.15 -6.19 24.13
CA ILE A 131 13.38 -6.43 24.93
C ILE A 131 13.31 -7.82 25.58
N GLU A 132 12.22 -8.14 26.27
CA GLU A 132 12.07 -9.45 26.91
C GLU A 132 11.98 -10.58 25.87
N ILE A 133 11.31 -10.36 24.74
CA ILE A 133 11.30 -11.35 23.65
C ILE A 133 12.73 -11.62 23.18
N PHE A 134 13.57 -10.61 22.97
CA PHE A 134 14.93 -10.83 22.50
C PHE A 134 15.78 -11.61 23.50
N ASP A 135 15.59 -11.40 24.80
CA ASP A 135 16.24 -12.16 25.87
C ASP A 135 15.87 -13.66 25.86
N LEU A 136 14.66 -14.01 25.39
CA LEU A 136 14.25 -15.41 25.23
C LEU A 136 14.95 -16.15 24.08
N TYR A 137 15.67 -15.43 23.22
CA TYR A 137 16.38 -15.97 22.05
C TYR A 137 17.86 -15.54 22.00
N PRO A 138 18.67 -15.87 23.02
CA PRO A 138 20.03 -15.32 23.18
C PRO A 138 21.02 -15.73 22.08
N LYS A 139 20.70 -16.78 21.31
CA LYS A 139 21.55 -17.30 20.22
C LYS A 139 21.33 -16.58 18.89
N ILE A 140 20.30 -15.75 18.78
CA ILE A 140 19.97 -15.04 17.54
C ILE A 140 20.67 -13.68 17.55
N ASP A 141 21.20 -13.29 16.40
CA ASP A 141 21.57 -11.91 16.13
C ASP A 141 20.46 -11.21 15.34
N PHE A 142 19.63 -10.44 16.03
CA PHE A 142 18.46 -9.79 15.42
C PHE A 142 18.84 -8.69 14.42
N LEU A 143 20.08 -8.19 14.46
CA LEU A 143 20.58 -7.20 13.51
C LEU A 143 20.82 -7.78 12.10
N ALA A 144 20.73 -9.11 11.93
CA ALA A 144 20.91 -9.79 10.66
C ALA A 144 19.63 -9.88 9.80
N TYR A 145 18.48 -9.40 10.31
CA TYR A 145 17.18 -9.50 9.65
C TYR A 145 16.60 -8.12 9.38
N ASP A 146 15.97 -7.96 8.22
CA ASP A 146 15.23 -6.76 7.86
C ASP A 146 13.95 -6.63 8.69
N TYR A 147 13.23 -7.76 8.89
CA TYR A 147 11.95 -7.78 9.60
C TYR A 147 11.88 -8.88 10.66
N ILE A 148 11.53 -8.49 11.88
CA ILE A 148 11.33 -9.40 13.01
C ILE A 148 9.83 -9.56 13.28
N MET A 149 9.36 -10.80 13.26
CA MET A 149 7.94 -11.13 13.42
C MET A 149 7.77 -12.10 14.59
N VAL A 150 6.84 -11.81 15.50
CA VAL A 150 6.61 -12.65 16.68
C VAL A 150 5.15 -13.07 16.72
N ASN A 151 4.90 -14.36 16.49
CA ASN A 151 3.56 -14.92 16.68
C ASN A 151 3.31 -15.17 18.17
N MET A 152 2.23 -14.58 18.70
CA MET A 152 1.88 -14.68 20.11
C MET A 152 0.38 -14.47 20.35
N PRO A 153 -0.23 -15.13 21.34
CA PRO A 153 -1.68 -15.00 21.59
C PRO A 153 -2.03 -13.68 22.30
N ARG A 154 -3.32 -13.33 22.37
CA ARG A 154 -3.92 -12.36 23.33
C ARG A 154 -3.43 -10.90 23.37
N ILE A 155 -2.46 -10.48 22.58
CA ILE A 155 -1.92 -9.09 22.61
C ILE A 155 -2.29 -8.25 21.37
N GLY A 156 -3.09 -8.81 20.46
CA GLY A 156 -3.46 -8.14 19.22
C GLY A 156 -2.39 -8.30 18.14
N ASN A 157 -2.42 -7.39 17.16
CA ASN A 157 -1.45 -7.31 16.07
C ASN A 157 -0.96 -5.87 16.03
N THR A 158 0.35 -5.66 16.07
CA THR A 158 0.93 -4.32 16.07
C THR A 158 2.34 -4.36 15.52
N ALA A 159 2.67 -3.38 14.69
CA ALA A 159 4.01 -3.11 14.22
C ALA A 159 4.67 -1.97 15.03
N PHE A 160 5.82 -2.27 15.59
CA PHE A 160 6.76 -1.30 16.13
C PHE A 160 7.53 -0.62 14.99
N GLY A 161 7.73 0.68 15.09
CA GLY A 161 8.41 1.48 14.07
C GLY A 161 8.80 2.82 14.66
N GLU A 162 10.01 2.91 15.20
CA GLU A 162 10.53 4.08 15.91
C GLU A 162 12.04 4.25 15.62
N ARG A 163 12.57 5.46 15.84
CA ARG A 163 13.99 5.81 15.69
C ARG A 163 14.57 6.36 16.99
N ASP A 164 15.86 6.67 16.95
CA ASP A 164 16.57 7.37 18.01
C ASP A 164 16.37 6.71 19.39
N GLU A 165 16.15 7.48 20.45
CA GLU A 165 16.01 6.93 21.81
C GLU A 165 14.69 6.19 22.06
N LEU A 166 13.76 6.22 21.09
CA LEU A 166 12.51 5.48 21.15
C LEU A 166 12.64 4.07 20.58
N ALA A 167 13.62 3.81 19.72
CA ALA A 167 13.87 2.49 19.15
C ALA A 167 14.18 1.42 20.22
N ILE A 168 14.12 0.15 19.84
CA ILE A 168 14.38 -0.96 20.76
C ILE A 168 15.91 -1.08 20.96
N PRO A 169 16.44 -0.89 22.17
CA PRO A 169 17.87 -1.07 22.42
C PRO A 169 18.24 -2.55 22.27
N TYR A 170 19.32 -2.83 21.53
CA TYR A 170 19.78 -4.19 21.30
C TYR A 170 21.30 -4.25 21.11
N LYS A 171 22.02 -4.90 22.04
CA LYS A 171 23.47 -5.12 22.00
C LYS A 171 24.30 -3.86 21.67
N GLY A 172 23.96 -2.72 22.30
CA GLY A 172 24.62 -1.43 22.05
C GLY A 172 24.26 -0.75 20.73
N LYS A 173 23.33 -1.34 19.96
CA LYS A 173 22.68 -0.76 18.78
C LYS A 173 21.18 -0.63 19.01
N LYS A 174 20.43 -0.42 17.93
CA LYS A 174 18.98 -0.21 17.92
C LYS A 174 18.32 -1.10 16.88
N ILE A 175 17.10 -1.54 17.18
CA ILE A 175 16.18 -2.18 16.22
C ILE A 175 14.98 -1.25 16.08
N ASN A 176 14.76 -0.77 14.86
CA ASN A 176 13.75 0.24 14.56
C ASN A 176 12.37 -0.36 14.32
N VAL A 177 12.32 -1.57 13.74
CA VAL A 177 11.08 -2.21 13.28
C VAL A 177 10.97 -3.66 13.75
N ALA A 178 9.81 -4.04 14.25
CA ALA A 178 9.43 -5.41 14.58
C ALA A 178 7.89 -5.50 14.68
N LEU A 179 7.29 -6.69 14.57
CA LEU A 179 5.85 -6.86 14.77
C LEU A 179 5.50 -8.02 15.69
N ASN A 180 4.42 -7.85 16.45
CA ASN A 180 3.74 -8.93 17.16
C ASN A 180 2.41 -9.25 16.46
N ILE A 181 2.05 -10.53 16.37
CA ILE A 181 0.83 -10.96 15.67
C ILE A 181 0.11 -12.11 16.38
N SER A 182 -1.15 -11.87 16.74
CA SER A 182 -2.09 -12.88 17.26
C SER A 182 -2.91 -13.55 16.16
N SER A 183 -3.14 -12.84 15.06
CA SER A 183 -3.93 -13.31 13.93
C SER A 183 -3.30 -14.53 13.24
N ALA A 184 -4.15 -15.35 12.65
CA ALA A 184 -3.78 -16.42 11.73
C ALA A 184 -3.95 -16.03 10.26
N SER A 185 -4.33 -14.77 9.99
CA SER A 185 -4.62 -14.30 8.64
C SER A 185 -3.34 -13.82 7.95
N PRO A 186 -2.98 -14.34 6.77
CA PRO A 186 -1.83 -13.85 6.00
C PRO A 186 -2.00 -12.39 5.57
N TYR A 187 -3.24 -11.90 5.44
CA TYR A 187 -3.49 -10.50 5.08
C TYR A 187 -3.36 -9.55 6.27
N VAL A 188 -3.65 -10.01 7.48
CA VAL A 188 -3.33 -9.23 8.69
C VAL A 188 -1.82 -9.22 8.89
N LEU A 189 -1.11 -10.33 8.64
CA LEU A 189 0.34 -10.31 8.64
C LEU A 189 0.90 -9.34 7.57
N ALA A 190 0.32 -9.31 6.37
CA ALA A 190 0.71 -8.36 5.34
C ALA A 190 0.48 -6.90 5.74
N HIS A 191 -0.63 -6.61 6.44
CA HIS A 191 -0.92 -5.30 7.01
C HIS A 191 0.16 -4.87 8.02
N GLU A 192 0.46 -5.71 9.02
CA GLU A 192 1.49 -5.40 10.01
C GLU A 192 2.89 -5.30 9.36
N THR A 193 3.19 -6.14 8.37
CA THR A 193 4.47 -6.09 7.65
C THR A 193 4.60 -4.80 6.84
N ALA A 194 3.51 -4.29 6.28
CA ALA A 194 3.52 -3.03 5.54
C ALA A 194 3.73 -1.80 6.43
N HIS A 195 3.39 -1.86 7.72
CA HIS A 195 3.82 -0.85 8.68
C HIS A 195 5.34 -0.88 8.95
N LEU A 196 5.99 -2.04 8.89
CA LEU A 196 7.47 -2.13 8.95
C LEU A 196 8.15 -1.55 7.71
N MET A 197 7.37 -1.26 6.67
CA MET A 197 7.79 -0.59 5.44
C MET A 197 7.29 0.87 5.37
N GLY A 198 6.70 1.39 6.45
CA GLY A 198 6.34 2.80 6.59
C GLY A 198 4.95 3.19 6.09
N LEU A 199 4.04 2.24 5.81
CA LEU A 199 2.65 2.62 5.50
C LEU A 199 1.84 2.98 6.75
N PRO A 200 0.92 3.96 6.66
CA PRO A 200 -0.06 4.26 7.70
C PRO A 200 -1.23 3.29 7.72
N ASP A 201 -1.98 3.30 8.83
CA ASP A 201 -3.38 2.92 8.85
C ASP A 201 -4.24 3.99 8.16
N LEU A 202 -5.14 3.55 7.28
CA LEU A 202 -5.99 4.44 6.49
C LEU A 202 -7.34 4.76 7.13
N TYR A 203 -7.59 4.26 8.33
CA TYR A 203 -8.83 4.44 9.09
C TYR A 203 -8.59 5.28 10.34
N THR A 204 -9.66 5.78 10.93
CA THR A 204 -9.60 6.67 12.09
C THR A 204 -9.36 5.89 13.37
N TYR A 205 -8.35 6.28 14.15
CA TYR A 205 -8.20 5.78 15.52
C TYR A 205 -9.28 6.38 16.44
N GLY A 206 -9.60 5.67 17.53
CA GLY A 206 -10.60 6.14 18.48
C GLY A 206 -10.30 7.55 19.00
N GLY A 207 -11.32 8.42 19.03
CA GLY A 207 -11.22 9.80 19.54
C GLY A 207 -10.82 10.86 18.51
N VAL A 208 -10.48 10.48 17.27
CA VAL A 208 -10.29 11.43 16.17
C VAL A 208 -11.63 11.67 15.47
N GLU A 209 -11.97 12.95 15.23
CA GLU A 209 -13.20 13.32 14.50
C GLU A 209 -13.07 13.00 13.00
N GLY A 210 -14.17 12.56 12.38
CA GLY A 210 -14.23 12.29 10.95
C GLY A 210 -14.85 10.93 10.58
N PRO A 211 -14.88 10.59 9.28
CA PRO A 211 -15.36 9.29 8.82
C PRO A 211 -14.46 8.18 9.32
N LYS A 212 -15.03 7.10 9.88
CA LYS A 212 -14.24 6.03 10.52
C LYS A 212 -13.27 5.32 9.57
N ASN A 213 -13.66 5.09 8.32
CA ASN A 213 -12.81 4.47 7.32
C ASN A 213 -13.25 4.92 5.91
N PRO A 214 -12.79 6.09 5.44
CA PRO A 214 -13.15 6.62 4.13
C PRO A 214 -12.35 5.98 2.98
N ALA A 215 -11.25 5.28 3.27
CA ALA A 215 -10.53 4.51 2.26
C ALA A 215 -11.32 3.26 1.82
N GLY A 216 -12.22 2.75 2.65
CA GLY A 216 -13.03 1.58 2.32
C GLY A 216 -12.20 0.31 2.11
N PRO A 217 -12.75 -0.77 1.55
CA PRO A 217 -12.08 -2.06 1.49
C PRO A 217 -11.06 -2.21 0.34
N TRP A 218 -10.50 -1.10 -0.16
CA TRP A 218 -9.70 -1.11 -1.39
C TRP A 218 -8.19 -1.26 -1.16
N ASP A 219 -7.73 -1.12 0.09
CA ASP A 219 -6.34 -1.31 0.49
C ASP A 219 -6.21 -2.20 1.73
N ILE A 220 -5.15 -3.02 1.81
CA ILE A 220 -4.82 -3.84 2.97
C ILE A 220 -4.63 -3.00 4.24
N MET A 221 -4.08 -1.79 4.12
CA MET A 221 -3.90 -0.82 5.19
C MET A 221 -5.21 -0.19 5.68
N SER A 222 -6.31 -0.43 4.97
CA SER A 222 -7.65 -0.03 5.38
C SER A 222 -8.49 -1.21 5.86
N SER A 223 -8.45 -2.34 5.14
CA SER A 223 -9.27 -3.52 5.44
C SER A 223 -8.59 -4.81 4.98
N ALA A 224 -7.63 -5.30 5.77
CA ALA A 224 -6.99 -6.59 5.53
C ALA A 224 -7.96 -7.79 5.39
N GLY A 225 -9.18 -7.68 5.94
CA GLY A 225 -10.22 -8.70 5.77
C GLY A 225 -10.86 -8.73 4.37
N ARG A 226 -10.82 -7.63 3.62
CA ARG A 226 -11.56 -7.45 2.36
C ARG A 226 -10.70 -7.04 1.17
N ALA A 227 -9.67 -6.22 1.36
CA ALA A 227 -8.85 -5.73 0.26
C ALA A 227 -7.99 -6.84 -0.34
N SER A 228 -8.06 -7.06 -1.65
CA SER A 228 -7.23 -8.07 -2.35
C SER A 228 -5.74 -7.72 -2.39
N GLY A 229 -5.41 -6.43 -2.28
CA GLY A 229 -4.05 -5.95 -2.28
C GLY A 229 -3.91 -4.48 -1.84
N PHE A 230 -2.81 -3.88 -2.26
CA PHE A 230 -2.46 -2.48 -2.06
C PHE A 230 -2.91 -1.67 -3.29
N LEU A 231 -3.38 -0.45 -3.02
CA LEU A 231 -3.62 0.60 -4.00
C LEU A 231 -2.34 0.92 -4.78
N GLY A 232 -2.51 1.48 -5.98
CA GLY A 232 -1.42 1.91 -6.83
C GLY A 232 -0.49 2.90 -6.14
N TRP A 233 -1.03 3.81 -5.31
CA TRP A 233 -0.24 4.76 -4.54
C TRP A 233 0.77 4.06 -3.61
N HIS A 234 0.35 3.05 -2.86
CA HIS A 234 1.24 2.29 -1.99
C HIS A 234 2.28 1.48 -2.77
N ARG A 235 1.91 0.93 -3.94
CA ARG A 235 2.89 0.29 -4.84
C ARG A 235 3.89 1.31 -5.39
N HIS A 236 3.48 2.54 -5.66
CA HIS A 236 4.39 3.61 -6.05
C HIS A 236 5.31 4.01 -4.89
N LYS A 237 4.77 4.24 -3.69
CA LYS A 237 5.54 4.65 -2.51
C LYS A 237 6.61 3.62 -2.12
N PHE A 238 6.36 2.33 -2.38
CA PHE A 238 7.32 1.25 -2.18
C PHE A 238 8.31 1.04 -3.34
N ASP A 239 8.32 1.91 -4.35
CA ASP A 239 9.10 1.76 -5.59
C ASP A 239 8.81 0.47 -6.37
N TRP A 240 7.62 -0.12 -6.16
CA TRP A 240 7.20 -1.33 -6.84
C TRP A 240 6.60 -1.05 -8.23
N LEU A 241 5.77 -0.01 -8.35
CA LEU A 241 5.16 0.36 -9.63
C LEU A 241 6.15 1.18 -10.48
N ASP A 242 6.49 0.67 -11.67
CA ASP A 242 7.45 1.31 -12.59
C ASP A 242 7.00 2.69 -13.09
N GLU A 243 7.97 3.54 -13.45
CA GLU A 243 7.73 4.91 -13.94
C GLU A 243 6.86 4.98 -15.20
N ASP A 244 7.00 4.02 -16.12
CA ASP A 244 6.21 3.94 -17.35
C ASP A 244 4.77 3.44 -17.13
N ARG A 245 4.48 2.92 -15.94
CA ARG A 245 3.15 2.48 -15.51
C ARG A 245 2.33 3.60 -14.87
N LYS A 246 2.87 4.80 -14.75
CA LYS A 246 2.21 5.93 -14.08
C LYS A 246 2.31 7.22 -14.88
N THR A 247 1.42 8.17 -14.60
CA THR A 247 1.38 9.46 -15.29
C THR A 247 1.02 10.55 -14.30
N TYR A 248 1.76 11.66 -14.35
CA TYR A 248 1.50 12.86 -13.56
C TYR A 248 0.92 13.96 -14.46
N ILE A 249 -0.27 14.48 -14.11
CA ILE A 249 -1.00 15.45 -14.94
C ILE A 249 -1.29 16.69 -14.11
N THR A 250 -0.81 17.85 -14.58
CA THR A 250 -0.93 19.13 -13.87
C THR A 250 -1.96 20.08 -14.47
N SER A 251 -2.32 19.94 -15.76
CA SER A 251 -3.29 20.81 -16.44
C SER A 251 -3.82 20.18 -17.73
N GLY A 252 -4.89 20.75 -18.29
CA GLY A 252 -5.39 20.41 -19.62
C GLY A 252 -6.36 19.24 -19.66
N THR A 253 -6.71 18.78 -20.87
CA THR A 253 -7.64 17.67 -21.10
C THR A 253 -6.92 16.51 -21.76
N HIS A 254 -6.98 15.34 -21.15
CA HIS A 254 -6.23 14.15 -21.52
C HIS A 254 -7.16 12.98 -21.74
N ARG A 255 -6.96 12.24 -22.83
CA ARG A 255 -7.70 11.01 -23.12
C ARG A 255 -6.73 9.84 -23.04
N LEU A 256 -6.94 8.97 -22.05
CA LEU A 256 -5.96 7.96 -21.65
C LEU A 256 -6.60 6.59 -21.59
N LYS A 257 -5.85 5.56 -21.99
CA LYS A 257 -6.17 4.16 -21.73
C LYS A 257 -5.45 3.75 -20.44
N ILE A 258 -6.20 3.37 -19.42
CA ILE A 258 -5.67 2.85 -18.16
C ILE A 258 -5.85 1.32 -18.07
N THR A 259 -4.81 0.62 -17.63
CA THR A 259 -4.76 -0.84 -17.43
C THR A 259 -4.80 -1.19 -15.96
N SER A 260 -5.07 -2.46 -15.64
CA SER A 260 -5.08 -2.92 -14.24
C SER A 260 -3.68 -2.80 -13.64
N LEU A 261 -3.60 -2.55 -12.33
CA LEU A 261 -2.34 -2.63 -11.60
C LEU A 261 -1.62 -3.97 -11.85
N ASN A 262 -2.36 -5.07 -11.99
CA ASN A 262 -1.76 -6.40 -12.21
C ASN A 262 -1.43 -6.71 -13.69
N SER A 263 -1.71 -5.79 -14.62
CA SER A 263 -1.23 -5.90 -16.00
C SER A 263 0.30 -5.79 -16.02
N SER A 264 0.94 -6.34 -17.06
CA SER A 264 2.39 -6.23 -17.26
C SER A 264 2.81 -4.89 -17.89
N SER A 265 1.90 -4.18 -18.55
CA SER A 265 2.20 -2.92 -19.23
C SER A 265 1.02 -1.94 -19.24
N GLY A 266 1.28 -0.74 -19.74
CA GLY A 266 0.33 0.36 -19.86
C GLY A 266 0.19 1.18 -18.59
N VAL A 267 -0.37 2.38 -18.72
CA VAL A 267 -0.59 3.28 -17.59
C VAL A 267 -1.61 2.66 -16.64
N SER A 268 -1.26 2.46 -15.38
CA SER A 268 -2.14 1.88 -14.36
C SER A 268 -2.52 2.87 -13.26
N MET A 269 -1.78 3.97 -13.14
CA MET A 269 -2.02 5.00 -12.14
C MET A 269 -1.85 6.39 -12.75
N ILE A 270 -2.83 7.27 -12.57
CA ILE A 270 -2.74 8.68 -12.92
C ILE A 270 -2.79 9.49 -11.63
N VAL A 271 -1.89 10.45 -11.48
CA VAL A 271 -1.77 11.30 -10.30
C VAL A 271 -1.91 12.76 -10.71
N ILE A 272 -2.72 13.49 -9.95
CA ILE A 272 -3.02 14.92 -10.18
C ILE A 272 -2.78 15.68 -8.86
N PRO A 273 -1.91 16.70 -8.83
CA PRO A 273 -1.72 17.52 -7.64
C PRO A 273 -2.95 18.36 -7.31
N VAL A 274 -3.22 18.51 -6.01
CA VAL A 274 -4.27 19.40 -5.49
C VAL A 274 -3.73 20.81 -5.25
N ASP A 275 -2.50 20.91 -4.77
CA ASP A 275 -1.82 22.16 -4.45
C ASP A 275 -0.64 22.42 -5.41
N ASP A 276 0.55 22.71 -4.89
CA ASP A 276 1.72 23.04 -5.70
C ASP A 276 2.12 21.82 -6.57
N PRO A 277 2.10 21.90 -7.91
CA PRO A 277 2.43 20.79 -8.78
C PRO A 277 3.91 20.37 -8.72
N ASP A 278 4.81 21.23 -8.27
CA ASP A 278 6.23 20.88 -8.12
C ASP A 278 6.51 20.27 -6.74
N LYS A 279 5.68 20.60 -5.75
CA LYS A 279 5.82 20.17 -4.34
C LYS A 279 4.46 19.87 -3.69
N PRO A 280 3.69 18.91 -4.21
CA PRO A 280 2.33 18.66 -3.74
C PRO A 280 2.34 18.09 -2.33
N SER A 281 1.43 18.54 -1.47
CA SER A 281 1.15 17.85 -0.18
C SER A 281 -0.03 16.91 -0.27
N LYS A 282 -0.89 17.11 -1.28
CA LYS A 282 -2.08 16.30 -1.53
C LYS A 282 -2.25 16.04 -3.03
N VAL A 283 -2.64 14.83 -3.37
CA VAL A 283 -2.92 14.42 -4.76
C VAL A 283 -4.25 13.69 -4.87
N PHE A 284 -4.84 13.71 -6.07
CA PHE A 284 -5.83 12.73 -6.50
C PHE A 284 -5.16 11.65 -7.33
N VAL A 285 -5.64 10.43 -7.17
CA VAL A 285 -5.18 9.26 -7.90
C VAL A 285 -6.36 8.59 -8.59
N ILE A 286 -6.14 8.17 -9.84
CA ILE A 286 -7.08 7.41 -10.65
C ILE A 286 -6.41 6.10 -11.05
N GLU A 287 -7.06 4.98 -10.77
CA GLU A 287 -6.60 3.63 -11.16
C GLU A 287 -7.79 2.70 -11.42
N ILE A 288 -7.54 1.47 -11.87
CA ILE A 288 -8.57 0.44 -11.89
C ILE A 288 -8.59 -0.27 -10.54
N SER A 289 -9.76 -0.32 -9.90
CA SER A 289 -9.93 -0.98 -8.61
C SER A 289 -9.57 -2.47 -8.67
N GLN A 290 -9.05 -2.97 -7.56
CA GLN A 290 -8.80 -4.40 -7.40
C GLN A 290 -10.08 -5.11 -6.93
N PRO A 291 -10.26 -6.40 -7.23
CA PRO A 291 -11.40 -7.16 -6.73
C PRO A 291 -11.47 -7.17 -5.20
N LEU A 292 -12.66 -7.26 -4.63
CA LEU A 292 -12.83 -7.36 -3.18
C LEU A 292 -12.93 -8.81 -2.74
N ARG A 293 -12.32 -9.15 -1.60
CA ARG A 293 -12.55 -10.42 -0.91
C ARG A 293 -13.72 -10.31 0.08
N SER A 294 -14.52 -11.36 0.17
CA SER A 294 -15.50 -11.54 1.25
C SER A 294 -15.80 -13.02 1.44
N LYS A 295 -15.67 -13.52 2.68
CA LYS A 295 -15.98 -14.91 3.04
C LYS A 295 -15.37 -15.95 2.08
N GLY A 296 -14.13 -15.74 1.65
CA GLY A 296 -13.41 -16.64 0.72
C GLY A 296 -13.81 -16.51 -0.75
N LYS A 297 -14.70 -15.59 -1.11
CA LYS A 297 -15.08 -15.27 -2.49
C LYS A 297 -14.45 -13.96 -2.94
N ILE A 298 -14.18 -13.87 -4.23
CA ILE A 298 -13.76 -12.63 -4.90
C ILE A 298 -15.01 -12.00 -5.53
N HIS A 299 -15.18 -10.69 -5.33
CA HIS A 299 -16.23 -9.88 -5.91
C HIS A 299 -15.62 -8.90 -6.91
N ASP A 300 -16.01 -9.06 -8.17
CA ASP A 300 -15.48 -8.27 -9.28
C ASP A 300 -16.24 -6.95 -9.48
N PHE A 301 -16.36 -6.16 -8.41
CA PHE A 301 -16.70 -4.74 -8.53
C PHE A 301 -15.46 -3.98 -9.02
N VAL A 302 -15.10 -4.23 -10.28
CA VAL A 302 -13.92 -3.67 -10.94
C VAL A 302 -14.36 -2.53 -11.86
N GLY A 303 -13.76 -1.36 -11.65
CA GLY A 303 -13.99 -0.16 -12.44
C GLY A 303 -12.91 0.87 -12.15
N VAL A 304 -13.14 2.12 -12.56
CA VAL A 304 -12.19 3.20 -12.31
C VAL A 304 -12.38 3.75 -10.90
N LEU A 305 -11.37 3.60 -10.04
CA LEU A 305 -11.37 4.12 -8.68
C LEU A 305 -10.74 5.51 -8.66
N VAL A 306 -11.33 6.43 -7.89
CA VAL A 306 -10.79 7.77 -7.64
C VAL A 306 -10.61 7.94 -6.13
N TYR A 307 -9.41 8.32 -5.71
CA TYR A 307 -9.12 8.59 -4.31
C TYR A 307 -8.15 9.77 -4.17
N SER A 308 -8.11 10.39 -2.98
CA SER A 308 -7.08 11.36 -2.64
C SER A 308 -6.11 10.79 -1.63
N VAL A 309 -4.88 11.30 -1.67
CA VAL A 309 -3.78 10.98 -0.74
C VAL A 309 -3.25 12.29 -0.18
N ASP A 310 -3.12 12.39 1.15
CA ASP A 310 -2.65 13.58 1.86
C ASP A 310 -1.46 13.23 2.78
N ALA A 311 -0.27 13.74 2.45
CA ALA A 311 0.96 13.47 3.18
C ALA A 311 1.09 14.26 4.49
N LYS A 312 0.20 15.21 4.77
CA LYS A 312 0.19 15.94 6.04
C LYS A 312 -0.52 15.18 7.14
N LEU A 313 -1.24 14.11 6.79
CA LEU A 313 -2.03 13.32 7.73
C LEU A 313 -1.24 12.09 8.17
N ALA A 314 -1.10 11.95 9.49
CA ALA A 314 -0.49 10.79 10.11
C ALA A 314 -1.39 9.56 10.00
N THR A 315 -0.79 8.38 10.21
CA THR A 315 -1.51 7.13 10.49
C THR A 315 -2.67 7.34 11.46
N GLY A 316 -3.81 6.68 11.21
CA GLY A 316 -4.96 6.81 12.08
C GLY A 316 -5.80 8.08 11.86
N ARG A 317 -5.46 8.93 10.88
CA ARG A 317 -6.14 10.20 10.58
C ARG A 317 -6.68 10.30 9.16
N ASN A 318 -6.96 9.14 8.54
CA ASN A 318 -7.48 9.03 7.17
C ASN A 318 -6.64 9.76 6.12
N PRO A 319 -5.35 9.42 5.91
CA PRO A 319 -4.55 10.06 4.87
C PRO A 319 -4.98 9.69 3.45
N VAL A 320 -5.81 8.65 3.28
CA VAL A 320 -6.40 8.24 2.00
C VAL A 320 -7.92 8.24 2.07
N LEU A 321 -8.57 8.90 1.11
CA LEU A 321 -10.03 8.98 1.00
C LEU A 321 -10.47 8.50 -0.38
N VAL A 322 -11.34 7.49 -0.44
CA VAL A 322 -11.99 7.06 -1.68
C VAL A 322 -13.22 7.92 -1.93
N TYR A 323 -13.38 8.38 -3.17
CA TYR A 323 -14.55 9.13 -3.62
C TYR A 323 -15.47 8.20 -4.41
N PRO A 324 -16.50 7.61 -3.77
CA PRO A 324 -17.30 6.57 -4.40
C PRO A 324 -18.29 7.11 -5.42
N LYS A 325 -18.59 6.31 -6.45
CA LYS A 325 -19.72 6.56 -7.36
C LYS A 325 -21.09 6.44 -6.66
N GLU A 326 -21.25 5.46 -5.78
CA GLU A 326 -22.46 5.22 -4.97
C GLU A 326 -22.11 5.16 -3.47
N ASP A 327 -21.36 4.14 -3.07
CA ASP A 327 -20.91 3.91 -1.69
C ASP A 327 -19.50 3.29 -1.68
N LEU A 328 -18.89 3.11 -0.49
CA LEU A 328 -17.51 2.60 -0.40
C LEU A 328 -17.30 1.18 -0.95
N ILE A 329 -18.35 0.37 -1.10
CA ILE A 329 -18.28 -0.97 -1.72
C ILE A 329 -18.49 -0.86 -3.23
N LYS A 330 -19.41 -0.01 -3.68
CA LYS A 330 -19.65 0.34 -5.09
C LYS A 330 -18.98 1.66 -5.45
N ALA A 331 -17.72 1.78 -5.05
CA ALA A 331 -16.94 2.99 -5.27
C ALA A 331 -16.53 3.20 -6.74
N PRO A 332 -16.16 2.16 -7.51
CA PRO A 332 -15.62 2.36 -8.85
C PRO A 332 -16.64 2.91 -9.84
N PHE A 333 -16.17 3.78 -10.72
CA PHE A 333 -16.91 4.36 -11.84
C PHE A 333 -16.86 3.40 -13.05
N LEU A 334 -17.99 3.28 -13.75
CA LEU A 334 -18.16 2.42 -14.93
C LEU A 334 -18.32 3.26 -16.20
N GLN A 335 -18.36 2.58 -17.36
CA GLN A 335 -18.54 3.25 -18.64
C GLN A 335 -19.76 4.17 -18.65
N GLY A 336 -19.56 5.42 -19.06
CA GLY A 336 -20.57 6.48 -19.10
C GLY A 336 -20.58 7.36 -17.85
N ASP A 337 -20.03 6.88 -16.73
CA ASP A 337 -19.99 7.64 -15.48
C ASP A 337 -19.03 8.83 -15.55
N LYS A 338 -19.30 9.81 -14.68
CA LYS A 338 -18.51 11.02 -14.52
C LYS A 338 -18.19 11.24 -13.05
N PHE A 339 -16.95 11.64 -12.77
CA PHE A 339 -16.51 12.18 -11.50
C PHE A 339 -16.34 13.69 -11.63
N ASN A 340 -16.99 14.43 -10.74
CA ASN A 340 -16.80 15.86 -10.54
C ASN A 340 -17.03 16.16 -9.06
N HIS A 341 -16.00 16.64 -8.37
CA HIS A 341 -16.05 16.90 -6.94
C HIS A 341 -15.47 18.28 -6.63
N ALA A 342 -16.05 18.99 -5.67
CA ALA A 342 -15.67 20.37 -5.36
C ALA A 342 -14.19 20.50 -4.92
N GLU A 343 -13.71 19.50 -4.16
CA GLU A 343 -12.33 19.44 -3.67
C GLU A 343 -11.33 18.92 -4.72
N ALA A 344 -11.80 18.43 -5.87
CA ALA A 344 -10.92 17.89 -6.89
C ALA A 344 -10.45 19.00 -7.86
N PRO A 345 -9.15 19.05 -8.18
CA PRO A 345 -8.60 19.93 -9.23
C PRO A 345 -8.96 19.41 -10.64
N MET A 346 -9.68 18.31 -10.73
CA MET A 346 -9.97 17.58 -11.95
C MET A 346 -11.42 17.10 -12.02
N SER A 347 -11.85 16.81 -13.24
CA SER A 347 -13.02 15.98 -13.52
C SER A 347 -12.61 14.80 -14.40
N MET A 348 -13.32 13.69 -14.29
CA MET A 348 -13.07 12.49 -15.08
C MET A 348 -14.36 11.99 -15.71
N LYS A 349 -14.29 11.49 -16.93
CA LYS A 349 -15.36 10.71 -17.58
C LYS A 349 -14.81 9.36 -18.02
N VAL A 350 -15.51 8.29 -17.66
CA VAL A 350 -15.20 6.95 -18.16
C VAL A 350 -15.86 6.78 -19.53
N LEU A 351 -15.07 6.77 -20.59
CA LEU A 351 -15.59 6.77 -21.96
C LEU A 351 -15.96 5.37 -22.43
N LYS A 352 -15.11 4.38 -22.13
CA LYS A 352 -15.26 3.02 -22.62
C LYS A 352 -14.59 2.01 -21.68
N LYS A 353 -15.23 0.87 -21.45
CA LYS A 353 -14.55 -0.36 -21.01
C LYS A 353 -14.13 -1.15 -22.25
N ASN A 354 -12.84 -1.43 -22.38
CA ASN A 354 -12.30 -2.17 -23.51
C ASN A 354 -12.39 -3.70 -23.26
N GLU A 355 -12.28 -4.48 -24.33
CA GLU A 355 -12.40 -5.94 -24.29
C GLU A 355 -11.30 -6.61 -23.44
N ASP A 356 -10.13 -6.00 -23.37
CA ASP A 356 -8.99 -6.44 -22.55
C ASP A 356 -9.12 -6.07 -21.06
N GLY A 357 -10.26 -5.53 -20.64
CA GLY A 357 -10.53 -5.10 -19.27
C GLY A 357 -9.95 -3.73 -18.89
N SER A 358 -9.19 -3.09 -19.77
CA SER A 358 -8.75 -1.70 -19.60
C SER A 358 -9.89 -0.70 -19.77
N TYR A 359 -9.69 0.53 -19.33
CA TYR A 359 -10.67 1.61 -19.49
C TYR A 359 -10.06 2.77 -20.27
N THR A 360 -10.84 3.33 -21.19
CA THR A 360 -10.53 4.61 -21.81
C THR A 360 -11.26 5.70 -21.03
N ILE A 361 -10.52 6.66 -20.49
CA ILE A 361 -11.04 7.78 -19.71
C ILE A 361 -10.62 9.12 -20.32
N GLU A 362 -11.40 10.15 -20.01
CA GLU A 362 -11.04 11.54 -20.24
C GLU A 362 -10.89 12.22 -18.89
N VAL A 363 -9.73 12.84 -18.65
CA VAL A 363 -9.42 13.59 -17.44
C VAL A 363 -9.21 15.04 -17.84
N LYS A 364 -9.93 15.95 -17.22
CA LYS A 364 -9.75 17.39 -17.38
C LYS A 364 -9.29 17.99 -16.07
N VAL A 365 -8.05 18.48 -16.06
CA VAL A 365 -7.44 19.19 -14.93
C VAL A 365 -7.57 20.69 -15.19
N LYS A 366 -7.94 21.44 -14.15
CA LYS A 366 -8.21 22.89 -14.23
C LYS A 366 -6.97 23.70 -14.58
#